data_AF-A0A4S1DSG3-F1
#
_entry.id   AF-A0A4S1DSG3-F1
#
_cell.length_a   1.000
_cell.length_b   1.000
_cell.length_c   1.000
_cell.angle_alpha   90.00
_cell.angle_beta   90.00
_cell.angle_gamma   90.00
#
_symmetry.space_group_name_H-M   'P 1'
#
loop_
_entity.id
_entity.type
_entity.pdbx_description
1 polymer ?
#
loop_
_entity_poly.entity_id
_entity_poly.type
_entity_poly.pdbx_seq_one_letter_code
_entity_poly.pdbx_strand_id
1 'polypeptide(L)'
;MYLYYVYIIKCADDSYYTGITNNIEKRFKEHEYGYKRDSYTYKRRPLVLEFYQEFNDVLQAIYFEKKIKGWTRLKKQALINDQFDMLQILSECRNATHYKYNE
;
A
#
# COMPACT_ATOMS: atom_id res chain seq x y z
N MET A 1 -13.38 16.33 13.17
CA MET A 1 -12.76 15.00 12.99
C MET A 1 -11.90 15.06 11.74
N TYR A 2 -10.64 14.66 11.80
CA TYR A 2 -9.75 14.67 10.63
C TYR A 2 -9.67 13.25 10.06
N LEU A 3 -9.92 13.11 8.77
CA LEU A 3 -9.79 11.84 8.06
C LEU A 3 -8.39 11.73 7.45
N TYR A 4 -7.80 10.55 7.62
CA TYR A 4 -6.52 10.18 7.04
C TYR A 4 -6.72 8.99 6.12
N TYR A 5 -6.07 9.01 4.98
CA TYR A 5 -6.17 7.99 3.94
C TYR A 5 -4.80 7.36 3.75
N VAL A 6 -4.74 6.05 3.88
CA VAL A 6 -3.60 5.25 3.44
C VAL A 6 -3.93 4.72 2.06
N TYR A 7 -3.02 4.84 1.11
CA TYR A 7 -3.28 4.45 -0.27
C TYR A 7 -2.14 3.66 -0.90
N ILE A 8 -2.48 2.90 -1.94
CA ILE A 8 -1.56 2.15 -2.78
C ILE A 8 -1.80 2.57 -4.24
N ILE A 9 -0.76 3.10 -4.86
CA ILE A 9 -0.74 3.44 -6.29
C ILE A 9 0.15 2.43 -7.01
N LYS A 10 -0.36 1.86 -8.09
CA LYS A 10 0.43 1.09 -9.05
C LYS A 10 0.98 2.03 -10.10
N CYS A 11 2.30 2.05 -10.23
CA CYS A 11 2.98 2.78 -11.30
C CYS A 11 3.09 1.91 -12.55
N ALA A 12 3.39 2.53 -13.70
CA ALA A 12 3.60 1.83 -14.97
C ALA A 12 4.69 0.75 -14.95
N ASP A 13 5.68 0.89 -14.05
CA ASP A 13 6.79 -0.05 -13.85
C ASP A 13 6.41 -1.26 -12.98
N ASP A 14 5.12 -1.53 -12.77
CA ASP A 14 4.60 -2.57 -11.86
C ASP A 14 5.03 -2.41 -10.38
N SER A 15 5.63 -1.26 -10.05
CA SER A 15 6.02 -0.89 -8.69
C SER A 15 4.82 -0.32 -7.92
N TYR A 16 4.68 -0.71 -6.66
CA TYR A 16 3.64 -0.18 -5.76
C TYR A 16 4.20 0.94 -4.88
N TYR A 17 3.61 2.13 -5.00
CA TYR A 17 3.86 3.26 -4.12
C TYR A 17 2.80 3.32 -3.03
N THR A 18 3.23 3.47 -1.78
CA THR A 18 2.34 3.59 -0.62
C THR A 18 2.58 4.91 0.09
N GLY A 19 1.52 5.51 0.60
CA GLY A 19 1.62 6.75 1.35
C GLY A 19 0.36 7.04 2.16
N ILE A 20 0.45 8.10 2.96
CA ILE A 20 -0.67 8.65 3.72
C ILE A 20 -0.97 10.07 3.26
N THR A 21 -2.24 10.45 3.30
CA THR A 21 -2.68 11.83 3.04
C THR A 21 -3.99 12.10 3.74
N ASN A 22 -4.34 13.38 3.93
CA ASN A 22 -5.67 13.78 4.40
C ASN A 22 -6.67 13.96 3.25
N ASN A 23 -6.20 13.98 1.99
CA ASN A 23 -7.06 14.13 0.82
C ASN A 23 -6.51 13.33 -0.36
N ILE A 24 -7.07 12.14 -0.60
CA ILE A 24 -6.60 11.20 -1.62
C ILE A 24 -6.82 11.74 -3.04
N GLU A 25 -7.97 12.34 -3.32
CA GLU A 25 -8.31 12.84 -4.66
C GLU A 25 -7.38 13.96 -5.10
N LYS A 26 -7.14 14.94 -4.20
CA LYS A 26 -6.21 16.03 -4.47
C LYS A 26 -4.81 15.48 -4.70
N ARG A 27 -4.37 14.56 -3.84
CA ARG A 27 -3.03 13.97 -3.93
C ARG A 27 -2.83 13.14 -5.20
N PHE A 28 -3.83 12.36 -5.58
CA PHE A 28 -3.81 11.56 -6.79
C PHE A 28 -3.73 12.46 -8.04
N LYS A 29 -4.57 13.51 -8.11
CA LYS A 29 -4.49 14.52 -9.17
C LYS A 29 -3.11 15.18 -9.22
N GLU A 30 -2.54 15.59 -8.09
CA GLU A 30 -1.18 16.17 -8.06
C GLU A 30 -0.12 15.24 -8.69
N HIS A 31 -0.24 13.93 -8.45
CA HIS A 31 0.64 12.92 -9.03
C HIS A 31 0.35 12.64 -10.51
N GLU A 32 -0.92 12.58 -10.91
CA GLU A 32 -1.38 12.35 -12.29
C GLU A 32 -0.97 13.50 -13.21
N TYR A 33 -1.26 14.74 -12.82
CA TYR A 33 -0.84 15.95 -13.54
C TYR A 33 0.67 16.17 -13.43
N GLY A 34 1.33 15.57 -12.43
CA GLY A 34 2.77 15.67 -12.23
C GLY A 34 3.19 17.06 -11.80
N TYR A 35 2.45 17.67 -10.88
CA TYR A 35 2.78 18.99 -10.33
C TYR A 35 4.19 19.05 -9.74
N LYS A 36 4.69 17.92 -9.23
CA LYS A 36 6.04 17.79 -8.69
C LYS A 36 6.93 16.99 -9.64
N ARG A 37 7.76 17.70 -10.42
CA ARG A 37 8.76 17.10 -11.34
C ARG A 37 9.77 16.18 -10.64
N ASP A 38 10.02 16.43 -9.36
CA ASP A 38 10.97 15.67 -8.53
C ASP A 38 10.32 14.44 -7.84
N SER A 39 9.01 14.24 -8.00
CA SER A 39 8.32 13.14 -7.32
C SER A 39 8.65 11.80 -7.96
N TYR A 40 8.82 10.77 -7.13
CA TYR A 40 9.06 9.39 -7.56
C TYR A 40 8.05 8.89 -8.61
N THR A 41 6.79 9.32 -8.49
CA THR A 41 5.70 8.95 -9.40
C THR A 41 5.64 9.80 -10.67
N TYR A 42 6.37 10.92 -10.76
CA TYR A 42 6.34 11.83 -11.92
C TYR A 42 6.81 11.17 -13.22
N LYS A 43 7.88 10.36 -13.15
CA LYS A 43 8.45 9.64 -14.30
C LYS A 43 7.79 8.29 -14.58
N ARG A 44 6.93 7.80 -13.67
CA ARG A 44 6.39 6.42 -13.69
C ARG A 44 4.89 6.37 -13.98
N ARG A 45 4.44 7.25 -14.88
CA ARG A 45 3.03 7.34 -15.35
C ARG A 45 2.78 6.37 -16.51
N PRO A 46 1.57 5.81 -16.64
CA PRO A 46 0.34 6.07 -15.88
C PRO A 46 0.38 5.56 -14.42
N LEU A 47 -0.41 6.21 -13.56
CA LEU A 47 -0.58 5.86 -12.15
C LEU A 47 -2.02 5.37 -11.96
N VAL A 48 -2.19 4.22 -11.32
CA VAL A 48 -3.51 3.66 -11.01
C VAL A 48 -3.66 3.60 -9.50
N LEU A 49 -4.72 4.20 -8.96
CA LEU A 49 -5.07 4.04 -7.56
C LEU A 49 -5.74 2.67 -7.40
N GLU A 50 -5.01 1.71 -6.86
CA GLU A 50 -5.50 0.33 -6.71
C GLU A 50 -6.23 0.13 -5.38
N PHE A 51 -5.84 0.85 -4.33
CA PHE A 51 -6.41 0.70 -2.99
C PHE A 51 -6.31 1.99 -2.20
N TYR A 52 -7.32 2.25 -1.37
CA TYR A 52 -7.26 3.26 -0.32
C TYR A 52 -8.10 2.84 0.89
N GLN A 53 -7.68 3.24 2.08
CA GLN A 53 -8.38 3.00 3.34
C GLN A 53 -8.42 4.28 4.17
N GLU A 54 -9.61 4.60 4.71
CA GLU A 54 -9.81 5.72 5.60
C GLU A 54 -9.56 5.35 7.07
N PHE A 55 -9.04 6.32 7.83
CA PHE A 55 -8.71 6.26 9.24
C PHE A 55 -9.10 7.56 9.92
N ASN A 56 -9.70 7.45 11.11
CA ASN A 56 -10.03 8.61 11.95
C ASN A 56 -8.87 9.02 12.87
N ASP A 57 -7.83 8.18 12.95
CA ASP A 57 -6.67 8.39 13.81
C ASP A 57 -5.38 8.32 12.97
N VAL A 58 -4.51 9.32 13.16
CA VAL A 58 -3.26 9.44 12.39
C VAL A 58 -2.24 8.36 12.77
N LEU A 59 -2.22 7.93 14.04
CA LEU A 59 -1.29 6.89 14.49
C LEU A 59 -1.69 5.55 13.89
N GLN A 60 -2.99 5.25 13.80
CA GLN A 60 -3.49 4.08 13.08
C GLN A 60 -3.11 4.11 11.60
N ALA A 61 -3.29 5.25 10.92
CA ALA A 61 -2.90 5.39 9.53
C ALA A 61 -1.39 5.18 9.31
N ILE A 62 -0.54 5.77 10.17
CA ILE A 62 0.92 5.60 10.12
C ILE A 62 1.32 4.15 10.39
N TYR A 63 0.71 3.49 11.38
CA TYR A 63 0.97 2.09 11.69
C TYR A 63 0.61 1.19 10.51
N PHE A 64 -0.55 1.42 9.90
CA PHE A 64 -1.02 0.66 8.76
C PHE A 64 -0.13 0.87 7.51
N GLU A 65 0.28 2.11 7.23
CA GLU A 65 1.22 2.41 6.14
C GLU A 65 2.55 1.68 6.34
N LYS A 66 3.14 1.74 7.54
CA LYS A 66 4.38 1.02 7.86
C LYS A 66 4.24 -0.48 7.67
N LYS A 67 3.10 -1.05 8.08
CA LYS A 67 2.78 -2.47 7.92
C LYS A 67 2.74 -2.86 6.43
N ILE A 68 1.97 -2.13 5.62
CA ILE A 68 1.86 -2.38 4.17
C ILE A 68 3.21 -2.14 3.47
N LYS A 69 3.98 -1.13 3.86
CA LYS A 69 5.25 -0.80 3.22
C LYS A 69 6.21 -1.99 3.21
N GLY A 70 6.26 -2.75 4.30
CA GLY A 70 7.06 -3.97 4.44
C GLY A 70 6.46 -5.23 3.81
N TRP A 71 5.25 -5.17 3.27
CA TRP A 71 4.62 -6.33 2.63
C TRP A 71 5.23 -6.65 1.27
N THR A 72 5.26 -7.95 0.97
CA THR A 72 5.58 -8.44 -0.37
C THR A 72 4.53 -8.00 -1.38
N ARG A 73 4.92 -8.03 -2.66
CA ARG A 73 4.03 -7.68 -3.77
C ARG A 73 2.72 -8.46 -3.74
N LEU A 74 2.80 -9.76 -3.47
CA LEU A 74 1.66 -10.66 -3.38
C LEU A 74 0.69 -10.28 -2.26
N LYS A 75 1.19 -9.89 -1.08
CA LYS A 75 0.33 -9.44 0.04
C LYS A 75 -0.41 -8.15 -0.30
N LYS A 76 0.27 -7.22 -0.99
CA LYS A 76 -0.37 -5.97 -1.47
C LYS A 76 -1.45 -6.28 -2.51
N GLN A 77 -1.20 -7.18 -3.45
CA GLN A 77 -2.18 -7.62 -4.43
C GLN A 77 -3.38 -8.32 -3.78
N ALA A 78 -3.14 -9.20 -2.80
CA ALA A 78 -4.21 -9.83 -2.04
C ALA A 78 -5.08 -8.79 -1.33
N LEU A 79 -4.49 -7.74 -0.75
CA LEU A 79 -5.22 -6.63 -0.14
C LEU A 79 -6.02 -5.83 -1.19
N ILE A 80 -5.42 -5.51 -2.33
CA ILE A 80 -6.07 -4.76 -3.43
C ILE A 80 -7.29 -5.51 -3.97
N ASN A 81 -7.20 -6.84 -4.06
CA ASN A 81 -8.25 -7.70 -4.61
C ASN A 81 -9.26 -8.17 -3.55
N ASP A 82 -9.22 -7.63 -2.32
CA ASP A 82 -10.03 -8.10 -1.18
C ASP A 82 -9.91 -9.62 -0.89
N GLN A 83 -8.77 -10.22 -1.25
CA GLN A 83 -8.47 -11.63 -1.03
C GLN A 83 -7.84 -11.84 0.35
N PHE A 84 -8.65 -11.68 1.40
CA PHE A 84 -8.20 -11.80 2.79
C PHE A 84 -7.69 -13.22 3.13
N ASP A 85 -8.28 -14.28 2.55
CA ASP A 85 -7.79 -15.66 2.69
C ASP A 85 -6.34 -15.79 2.22
N MET A 86 -6.04 -15.23 1.05
CA MET A 86 -4.69 -15.23 0.48
C MET A 86 -3.72 -14.42 1.34
N LEU A 87 -4.18 -13.30 1.91
CA LEU A 87 -3.37 -12.48 2.81
C LEU A 87 -2.98 -13.26 4.08
N GLN A 88 -3.90 -14.02 4.65
CA GLN A 88 -3.64 -14.88 5.81
C GLN A 88 -2.61 -15.96 5.46
N ILE A 89 -2.80 -16.67 4.34
CA ILE A 89 -1.88 -17.70 3.86
C ILE A 89 -0.48 -17.13 3.63
N LEU A 90 -0.38 -15.95 3.01
CA LEU A 90 0.90 -15.28 2.75
C LEU A 90 1.55 -14.73 4.03
N SER A 91 0.76 -14.51 5.10
CA SER A 91 1.28 -14.08 6.40
C SER A 91 1.90 -15.23 7.19
N GLU A 92 1.58 -16.47 6.88
CA GLU A 92 2.16 -17.62 7.56
C GLU A 92 3.64 -17.78 7.18
N CYS A 93 4.52 -17.78 8.19
CA CYS A 93 5.93 -18.10 8.01
C CYS A 93 6.08 -19.59 7.67
N ARG A 94 6.36 -19.91 6.40
CA ARG A 94 6.63 -21.28 5.92
C ARG A 94 8.12 -21.62 5.86
N ASN A 95 8.94 -21.06 6.75
CA ASN A 95 10.37 -21.40 6.80
C ASN A 95 10.56 -22.80 7.38
N ALA A 96 11.50 -23.57 6.81
CA ALA A 96 11.84 -24.91 7.30
C ALA A 96 12.39 -24.90 8.74
N THR A 97 12.90 -23.76 9.22
CA THR A 97 13.35 -23.55 10.61
C THR A 97 12.24 -23.13 11.56
N HIS A 98 10.99 -23.10 11.11
CA HIS A 98 9.85 -22.73 11.94
C HIS A 98 9.59 -23.82 12.98
N TYR A 99 9.35 -23.42 14.23
CA TYR A 99 9.15 -24.34 15.37
C TYR A 99 8.12 -25.46 15.12
N LYS A 100 7.12 -25.23 14.24
CA LYS A 100 6.16 -26.27 13.82
C LYS A 100 6.78 -27.49 13.10
N TYR A 101 7.99 -27.38 12.58
CA TYR A 101 8.67 -28.43 11.80
C TYR A 101 9.97 -28.92 12.44
N ASN A 102 10.30 -28.45 13.64
CA ASN A 102 11.38 -29.05 14.43
C ASN A 102 10.76 -30.20 15.23
N GLU A 103 10.81 -31.39 14.63
CA GLU A 103 10.54 -32.68 15.27
C GLU A 103 11.73 -33.13 16.13
#